data_AF-A0AAV4GQ85-F1
#
_entry.id   AF-A0AAV4GQ85-F1
#
_cell.length_a   1.000
_cell.length_b   1.000
_cell.length_c   1.000
_cell.angle_alpha   90.00
_cell.angle_beta   90.00
_cell.angle_gamma   90.00
#
_symmetry.space_group_name_H-M   'P 1'
#
loop_
_entity.id
_entity.type
_entity.pdbx_description
1 polymer ?
#
loop_
_entity_poly.entity_id
_entity_poly.type
_entity_poly.pdbx_seq_one_letter_code
_entity_poly.pdbx_strand_id
1 'polypeptide(L)'
;MAISATTAAGCLALTFALINVNTASALPPPMDPCFPILMCKCPYGTIWSIDADGCPRCSCKPKPPCPMYKCPPIECLHGPAKDENGCPTCGCAPGPVCPEPICPFIKCAYGLATDADGCKICKCKPPLCPPRICPHIHCPNGYVKDAKGCDTCECKPTPPICPPLCEMHCPNGFVQDSNGCQICKCKPFKPICPPVCQIYCPHGNVLDSNGCPTCVCKKPPMCPPIICPAVICPHGFENNTDKNGCRIDCGCRKIGLPEM
;
A
#
# COMPACT_ATOMS: atom_id res chain seq x y z
N MET A 1 -35.38 -62.46 6.36
CA MET A 1 -34.97 -63.72 7.00
C MET A 1 -34.77 -63.42 8.49
N ALA A 2 -35.57 -64.07 9.34
CA ALA A 2 -35.23 -64.36 10.73
C ALA A 2 -33.90 -65.15 10.77
N ILE A 3 -33.21 -65.50 11.85
CA ILE A 3 -33.57 -66.08 13.16
C ILE A 3 -32.24 -66.00 13.98
N SER A 4 -32.13 -65.64 15.26
CA SER A 4 -32.26 -66.49 16.48
C SER A 4 -31.64 -65.67 17.63
N ALA A 5 -32.20 -65.43 18.83
CA ALA A 5 -32.90 -66.25 19.85
C ALA A 5 -32.00 -67.16 20.69
N THR A 6 -31.78 -66.77 21.96
CA THR A 6 -31.59 -67.61 23.19
C THR A 6 -31.55 -66.63 24.39
N THR A 7 -32.59 -66.37 25.20
CA THR A 7 -33.31 -67.13 26.27
C THR A 7 -32.48 -67.57 27.49
N ALA A 8 -32.73 -66.92 28.64
CA ALA A 8 -32.89 -67.50 29.99
C ALA A 8 -33.51 -66.39 30.88
N ALA A 9 -34.81 -66.37 31.16
CA ALA A 9 -35.57 -67.18 32.11
C ALA A 9 -35.07 -67.07 33.57
N GLY A 10 -35.82 -66.33 34.40
CA GLY A 10 -35.57 -66.20 35.85
C GLY A 10 -36.65 -65.36 36.53
N CYS A 11 -37.85 -65.93 36.66
CA CYS A 11 -38.95 -65.43 37.48
C CYS A 11 -38.55 -65.39 38.96
N LEU A 12 -38.91 -64.32 39.71
CA LEU A 12 -39.72 -64.43 40.93
C LEU A 12 -39.92 -63.09 41.66
N ALA A 13 -41.18 -62.92 42.09
CA ALA A 13 -41.69 -62.06 43.15
C ALA A 13 -41.84 -60.55 42.87
N LEU A 14 -43.01 -60.24 42.31
CA LEU A 14 -43.79 -59.05 42.65
C LEU A 14 -43.96 -58.94 44.17
N THR A 15 -43.48 -57.85 44.75
CA THR A 15 -44.14 -57.22 45.90
C THR A 15 -44.55 -55.81 45.50
N PHE A 16 -45.86 -55.63 45.36
CA PHE A 16 -46.52 -54.35 45.17
C PHE A 16 -46.16 -53.40 46.32
N ALA A 17 -45.33 -52.39 46.04
CA ALA A 17 -45.31 -51.18 46.83
C ALA A 17 -46.12 -50.12 46.08
N LEU A 18 -47.35 -49.91 46.53
CA LEU A 18 -48.15 -48.74 46.17
C LEU A 18 -47.43 -47.50 46.71
N ILE A 19 -46.61 -46.84 45.90
CA ILE A 19 -46.12 -45.51 46.21
C ILE A 19 -46.94 -44.52 45.40
N ASN A 20 -47.87 -43.94 46.14
CA ASN A 20 -48.73 -42.83 45.83
C ASN A 20 -47.96 -41.72 45.08
N VAL A 21 -48.34 -41.45 43.83
CA VAL A 21 -47.88 -40.28 43.08
C VAL A 21 -48.56 -39.03 43.67
N ASN A 22 -48.01 -38.54 44.77
CA ASN A 22 -48.23 -37.15 45.18
C ASN A 22 -47.34 -36.26 44.32
N THR A 23 -47.96 -35.59 43.35
CA THR A 23 -47.40 -34.45 42.65
C THR A 23 -47.19 -33.31 43.64
N ALA A 24 -46.05 -33.30 44.33
CA ALA A 24 -45.55 -32.11 44.99
C ALA A 24 -44.73 -31.33 43.97
N SER A 25 -45.32 -30.26 43.43
CA SER A 25 -44.60 -29.21 42.73
C SER A 25 -43.50 -28.66 43.65
N ALA A 26 -42.27 -29.12 43.45
CA ALA A 26 -41.11 -28.50 44.06
C ALA A 26 -40.96 -27.10 43.44
N LEU A 27 -41.42 -26.07 44.16
CA LEU A 27 -41.06 -24.69 43.88
C LEU A 27 -39.52 -24.58 43.88
N PRO A 28 -38.90 -23.87 42.92
CA PRO A 28 -37.47 -23.59 42.99
C PRO A 28 -37.16 -22.90 44.33
N PRO A 29 -35.98 -23.16 44.94
CA PRO A 29 -35.59 -22.46 46.16
C PRO A 29 -35.68 -20.94 45.92
N PRO A 30 -36.08 -20.14 46.92
CA PRO A 30 -36.16 -18.69 46.76
C PRO A 30 -34.79 -18.21 46.29
N MET A 31 -34.74 -17.65 45.09
CA MET A 31 -33.52 -17.07 44.54
C MET A 31 -33.22 -15.88 45.45
N ASP A 32 -32.11 -15.95 46.17
CA ASP A 32 -31.68 -14.85 47.03
C ASP A 32 -31.65 -13.58 46.17
N PRO A 33 -32.49 -12.57 46.47
CA PRO A 33 -32.63 -11.37 45.63
C PRO A 33 -31.31 -10.59 45.51
N CYS A 34 -30.33 -10.89 46.37
CA CYS A 34 -29.03 -10.26 46.39
C CYS A 34 -27.93 -11.04 45.65
N PHE A 35 -28.25 -12.15 44.96
CA PHE A 35 -27.28 -12.94 44.21
C PHE A 35 -27.32 -12.65 42.70
N PRO A 36 -26.17 -12.47 42.03
CA PRO A 36 -24.80 -12.56 42.55
C PRO A 36 -24.35 -11.30 43.30
N ILE A 37 -23.64 -11.50 44.43
CA ILE A 37 -22.99 -10.39 45.14
C ILE A 37 -21.92 -9.80 44.23
N LEU A 38 -22.14 -8.56 43.78
CA LEU A 38 -21.19 -7.85 42.93
C LEU A 38 -19.98 -7.43 43.78
N MET A 39 -18.85 -8.09 43.59
CA MET A 39 -17.58 -7.71 44.22
C MET A 39 -16.86 -6.64 43.39
N CYS A 40 -16.65 -5.46 43.96
CA CYS A 40 -15.89 -4.39 43.31
C CYS A 40 -14.39 -4.68 43.43
N LYS A 41 -13.69 -4.72 42.29
CA LYS A 41 -12.22 -4.77 42.24
C LYS A 41 -11.65 -3.35 42.37
N CYS A 42 -11.61 -2.83 43.58
CA CYS A 42 -11.15 -1.47 43.86
C CYS A 42 -9.64 -1.42 44.17
N PRO A 43 -8.83 -0.63 43.45
CA PRO A 43 -7.37 -0.54 43.66
C PRO A 43 -6.99 0.08 45.01
N TYR A 44 -7.84 0.95 45.58
CA TYR A 44 -7.59 1.64 46.85
C TYR A 44 -8.47 1.12 48.00
N GLY A 45 -9.04 -0.08 47.82
CA GLY A 45 -9.93 -0.72 48.77
C GLY A 45 -11.41 -0.42 48.55
N THR A 46 -12.23 -1.26 49.16
CA THR A 46 -13.68 -1.32 48.96
C THR A 46 -14.40 -0.85 50.23
N ILE A 47 -15.48 -0.09 50.05
CA ILE A 47 -16.46 0.29 51.07
C ILE A 47 -17.71 -0.54 50.81
N TRP A 48 -18.24 -1.19 51.84
CA TRP A 48 -19.49 -1.93 51.76
C TRP A 48 -20.61 -1.11 52.38
N SER A 49 -21.73 -1.04 51.67
CA SER A 49 -23.00 -0.49 52.15
C SER A 49 -24.12 -1.49 51.89
N ILE A 50 -25.28 -1.25 52.47
CA ILE A 50 -26.49 -2.03 52.21
C ILE A 50 -27.44 -1.11 51.45
N ASP A 51 -28.01 -1.58 50.34
CA ASP A 51 -29.01 -0.81 49.61
C ASP A 51 -30.39 -0.88 50.28
N ALA A 52 -31.38 -0.18 49.70
CA ALA A 52 -32.72 -0.11 50.25
C ALA A 52 -33.43 -1.47 50.32
N ASP A 53 -32.97 -2.45 49.53
CA ASP A 53 -33.53 -3.80 49.41
C ASP A 53 -32.80 -4.80 50.33
N GLY A 54 -31.80 -4.35 51.11
CA GLY A 54 -31.04 -5.18 52.05
C GLY A 54 -29.83 -5.88 51.45
N CYS A 55 -29.45 -5.56 50.22
CA CYS A 55 -28.34 -6.21 49.51
C CYS A 55 -26.99 -5.50 49.71
N PRO A 56 -25.88 -6.26 49.85
CA PRO A 56 -24.55 -5.69 50.00
C PRO A 56 -24.08 -5.04 48.70
N ARG A 57 -23.87 -3.74 48.74
CA ARG A 57 -23.37 -2.93 47.63
C ARG A 57 -21.94 -2.48 47.93
N CYS A 58 -21.05 -2.60 46.95
CA CYS A 58 -19.67 -2.14 47.06
C CYS A 58 -19.49 -0.77 46.39
N SER A 59 -18.61 0.06 46.96
CA SER A 59 -18.15 1.33 46.40
C SER A 59 -16.65 1.47 46.59
N CYS A 60 -15.93 2.08 45.64
CA CYS A 60 -14.48 2.22 45.75
C CYS A 60 -14.09 3.42 46.62
N LYS A 61 -13.07 3.24 47.46
CA LYS A 61 -12.44 4.37 48.15
C LYS A 61 -11.83 5.34 47.13
N PRO A 62 -11.88 6.66 47.39
CA PRO A 62 -11.21 7.63 46.54
C PRO A 62 -9.71 7.37 46.55
N LYS A 63 -9.05 7.65 45.40
CA LYS A 63 -7.60 7.57 45.29
C LYS A 63 -6.96 8.48 46.36
N PRO A 64 -6.03 7.98 47.21
CA PRO A 64 -5.32 8.83 48.15
C PRO A 64 -4.51 9.90 47.40
N PRO A 65 -4.34 11.09 47.98
CA PRO A 65 -3.55 12.16 47.36
C PRO A 65 -2.11 11.69 47.14
N CYS A 66 -1.54 12.01 45.98
CA CYS A 66 -0.16 11.67 45.71
C CYS A 66 0.79 12.47 46.62
N PRO A 67 1.87 11.86 47.11
CA PRO A 67 2.91 12.57 47.84
C PRO A 67 3.54 13.65 46.96
N MET A 68 3.73 14.85 47.51
CA MET A 68 4.39 15.94 46.80
C MET A 68 5.90 15.76 46.83
N TYR A 69 6.47 15.30 45.72
CA TYR A 69 7.92 15.24 45.54
C TYR A 69 8.45 16.59 45.02
N LYS A 70 9.52 17.10 45.63
CA LYS A 70 10.28 18.22 45.10
C LYS A 70 11.24 17.70 44.03
N CYS A 71 10.76 17.55 42.79
CA CYS A 71 11.60 17.09 41.68
C CYS A 71 12.42 18.24 41.08
N PRO A 72 13.62 17.96 40.52
CA PRO A 72 14.33 18.91 39.68
C PRO A 72 13.50 19.25 38.43
N PRO A 73 13.69 20.41 37.80
CA PRO A 73 13.06 20.74 36.53
C PRO A 73 13.64 19.85 35.42
N ILE A 74 12.90 18.78 35.07
CA ILE A 74 13.26 17.84 34.01
C ILE A 74 12.09 17.81 33.01
N GLU A 75 12.40 18.11 31.75
CA GLU A 75 11.46 18.01 30.63
C GLU A 75 11.53 16.58 30.05
N CYS A 76 10.51 15.76 30.33
CA CYS A 76 10.43 14.39 29.82
C CYS A 76 9.59 14.33 28.55
N LEU A 77 10.14 13.74 27.47
CA LEU A 77 9.45 13.60 26.17
C LEU A 77 8.11 12.84 26.27
N HIS A 78 8.04 11.84 27.15
CA HIS A 78 6.83 11.02 27.40
C HIS A 78 6.21 11.29 28.77
N GLY A 79 6.52 12.45 29.37
CA GLY A 79 6.06 12.83 30.70
C GLY A 79 6.74 12.08 31.87
N PRO A 80 6.34 12.38 33.11
CA PRO A 80 6.91 11.77 34.31
C PRO A 80 6.48 10.30 34.43
N ALA A 81 7.43 9.44 34.82
CA ALA A 81 7.15 8.04 35.14
C ALA A 81 6.19 7.97 36.32
N LYS A 82 5.26 7.02 36.28
CA LYS A 82 4.30 6.80 37.36
C LYS A 82 4.65 5.54 38.15
N ASP A 83 4.43 5.56 39.46
CA ASP A 83 4.53 4.39 40.32
C ASP A 83 3.31 3.45 40.17
N GLU A 84 3.30 2.34 40.92
CA GLU A 84 2.22 1.34 40.93
C GLU A 84 0.85 1.92 41.32
N ASN A 85 0.83 3.06 42.01
CA ASN A 85 -0.38 3.79 42.41
C ASN A 85 -0.74 4.90 41.40
N GLY A 86 -0.02 5.00 40.29
CA GLY A 86 -0.21 6.00 39.26
C GLY A 86 0.16 7.43 39.72
N CYS A 87 1.04 7.58 40.70
CA CYS A 87 1.58 8.86 41.16
C CYS A 87 2.87 9.19 40.41
N PRO A 88 3.09 10.47 40.03
CA PRO A 88 4.28 10.88 39.30
C PRO A 88 5.51 10.75 40.19
N THR A 89 6.55 10.14 39.64
CA THR A 89 7.88 10.03 40.23
C THR A 89 8.80 11.06 39.58
N CYS A 90 9.98 11.31 40.15
CA CYS A 90 10.97 12.22 39.55
C CYS A 90 11.75 11.61 38.37
N GLY A 91 11.36 10.41 37.88
CA GLY A 91 11.92 9.79 36.67
C GLY A 91 11.09 10.10 35.43
N CYS A 92 11.67 9.90 34.24
CA CYS A 92 10.93 9.97 32.98
C CYS A 92 10.30 8.62 32.63
N ALA A 93 9.08 8.66 32.09
CA ALA A 93 8.46 7.46 31.54
C ALA A 93 9.32 6.89 30.40
N PRO A 94 9.51 5.56 30.33
CA PRO A 94 10.17 4.95 29.19
C PRO A 94 9.39 5.30 27.93
N GLY A 95 10.11 5.63 26.85
CA GLY A 95 9.47 5.87 25.57
C GLY A 95 8.79 4.62 25.02
N PRO A 96 7.85 4.78 24.08
CA PRO A 96 7.25 3.66 23.39
C PRO A 96 8.35 2.84 22.69
N VAL A 97 8.24 1.52 22.76
CA VAL A 97 9.15 0.63 22.04
C VAL A 97 8.78 0.69 20.56
N CYS A 98 9.58 1.39 19.77
CA CYS A 98 9.38 1.49 18.33
C CYS A 98 10.08 0.34 17.60
N PRO A 99 9.36 -0.62 16.99
CA PRO A 99 9.96 -1.56 16.06
C PRO A 99 10.42 -0.82 14.78
N GLU A 100 11.52 -1.28 14.19
CA GLU A 100 12.05 -0.67 12.96
C GLU A 100 11.16 -1.06 11.76
N PRO A 101 10.60 -0.10 11.01
CA PRO A 101 9.66 -0.40 9.95
C PRO A 101 10.40 -0.91 8.69
N ILE A 102 9.93 -2.02 8.14
CA ILE A 102 10.43 -2.56 6.87
C ILE A 102 9.64 -1.91 5.72
N CYS A 103 10.28 -0.99 4.98
CA CYS A 103 9.63 -0.23 3.89
C CYS A 103 10.31 -0.47 2.52
N PRO A 104 10.05 -1.62 1.85
CA PRO A 104 10.84 -2.06 0.69
C PRO A 104 10.61 -1.24 -0.59
N PHE A 105 9.45 -0.59 -0.73
CA PHE A 105 9.07 0.15 -1.95
C PHE A 105 9.21 1.67 -1.83
N ILE A 106 9.72 2.20 -0.71
CA ILE A 106 9.81 3.64 -0.48
C ILE A 106 11.26 4.07 -0.22
N LYS A 107 11.74 5.03 -1.00
CA LYS A 107 13.03 5.70 -0.78
C LYS A 107 12.75 7.19 -0.59
N CYS A 108 12.91 7.68 0.63
CA CYS A 108 12.59 9.05 0.97
C CYS A 108 13.86 9.91 1.01
N ALA A 109 13.88 11.00 0.25
CA ALA A 109 14.99 11.95 0.26
C ALA A 109 15.24 12.59 1.63
N TYR A 110 14.17 12.79 2.41
CA TYR A 110 14.20 13.43 3.73
C TYR A 110 13.92 12.43 4.88
N GLY A 111 13.99 11.12 4.60
CA GLY A 111 13.72 10.07 5.58
C GLY A 111 12.23 9.78 5.80
N LEU A 112 11.97 8.79 6.67
CA LEU A 112 10.62 8.35 7.03
C LEU A 112 9.99 9.29 8.06
N ALA A 113 8.69 9.54 7.89
CA ALA A 113 7.86 10.27 8.84
C ALA A 113 7.71 9.46 10.13
N THR A 114 7.34 10.16 11.20
CA THR A 114 7.06 9.57 12.50
C THR A 114 5.58 9.72 12.85
N ASP A 115 5.04 8.77 13.60
CA ASP A 115 3.69 8.87 14.18
C ASP A 115 3.67 9.76 15.44
N ALA A 116 2.53 9.80 16.14
CA ALA A 116 2.33 10.59 17.36
C ALA A 116 3.24 10.15 18.53
N ASP A 117 3.67 8.89 18.51
CA ASP A 117 4.55 8.26 19.48
C ASP A 117 6.05 8.42 19.10
N GLY A 118 6.32 9.06 17.96
CA GLY A 118 7.68 9.29 17.45
C GLY A 118 8.27 8.08 16.72
N CYS A 119 7.50 7.03 16.47
CA CYS A 119 7.95 5.84 15.75
C CYS A 119 7.93 6.06 14.24
N LYS A 120 8.97 5.59 13.54
CA LYS A 120 9.07 5.73 12.08
C LYS A 120 7.98 4.90 11.41
N ILE A 121 7.35 5.46 10.38
CA ILE A 121 6.31 4.81 9.57
C ILE A 121 6.71 4.84 8.09
N CYS A 122 6.14 3.95 7.27
CA CYS A 122 6.41 3.88 5.82
C CYS A 122 5.73 5.02 5.02
N LYS A 123 6.00 6.27 5.41
CA LYS A 123 5.56 7.50 4.76
C LYS A 123 6.75 8.44 4.72
N CYS A 124 6.96 9.17 3.63
CA CYS A 124 8.08 10.12 3.57
C CYS A 124 7.80 11.39 4.38
N LYS A 125 8.85 11.93 5.00
CA LYS A 125 8.82 13.30 5.51
C LYS A 125 8.62 14.27 4.34
N PRO A 126 7.81 15.33 4.52
CA PRO A 126 7.74 16.40 3.54
C PRO A 126 9.12 17.08 3.42
N PRO A 127 9.42 17.68 2.26
CA PRO A 127 10.60 18.51 2.12
C PRO A 127 10.60 19.65 3.15
N LEU A 128 11.75 19.94 3.76
CA LEU A 128 11.91 21.17 4.54
C LEU A 128 11.95 22.35 3.58
N CYS A 129 10.83 23.03 3.44
CA CYS A 129 10.70 24.21 2.61
C CYS A 129 10.77 25.48 3.47
N PRO A 130 11.56 26.49 3.08
CA PRO A 130 11.52 27.79 3.74
C PRO A 130 10.11 28.42 3.59
N PRO A 131 9.67 29.24 4.55
CA PRO A 131 8.40 29.94 4.46
C PRO A 131 8.37 30.79 3.19
N ARG A 132 7.42 30.48 2.32
CA ARG A 132 7.31 31.09 1.00
C ARG A 132 6.31 32.24 1.04
N ILE A 133 6.81 33.44 0.76
CA ILE A 133 6.01 34.66 0.65
C ILE A 133 5.97 35.03 -0.83
N CYS A 134 4.78 34.96 -1.45
CA CYS A 134 4.56 35.45 -2.82
C CYS A 134 3.55 36.59 -2.76
N PRO A 135 4.02 37.85 -2.62
CA PRO A 135 3.15 39.01 -2.57
C PRO A 135 2.29 39.06 -3.83
N HIS A 136 0.97 39.22 -3.68
CA HIS A 136 0.01 39.44 -4.76
C HIS A 136 -0.14 38.29 -5.80
N ILE A 137 0.32 37.06 -5.51
CA ILE A 137 0.15 35.92 -6.41
C ILE A 137 -0.69 34.83 -5.75
N HIS A 138 -1.94 34.68 -6.20
CA HIS A 138 -2.84 33.61 -5.79
C HIS A 138 -3.10 32.66 -6.97
N CYS A 139 -2.61 31.43 -6.88
CA CYS A 139 -2.75 30.44 -7.94
C CYS A 139 -3.89 29.45 -7.61
N PRO A 140 -5.04 29.48 -8.32
CA PRO A 140 -6.18 28.59 -8.03
C PRO A 140 -5.85 27.11 -8.26
N ASN A 141 -4.89 26.80 -9.15
CA ASN A 141 -4.44 25.44 -9.47
C ASN A 141 -3.18 25.02 -8.70
N GLY A 142 -2.77 25.82 -7.71
CA GLY A 142 -1.54 25.63 -6.95
C GLY A 142 -0.28 26.14 -7.66
N TYR A 143 0.85 25.93 -7.00
CA TYR A 143 2.15 26.47 -7.41
C TYR A 143 3.06 25.39 -8.00
N VAL A 144 3.97 25.82 -8.88
CA VAL A 144 5.04 24.96 -9.42
C VAL A 144 6.00 24.60 -8.28
N LYS A 145 6.61 23.43 -8.34
CA LYS A 145 7.59 22.96 -7.35
C LYS A 145 9.00 22.98 -7.93
N ASP A 146 9.98 23.36 -7.12
CA ASP A 146 11.40 23.28 -7.45
C ASP A 146 11.93 21.83 -7.39
N ALA A 147 13.22 21.65 -7.71
CA ALA A 147 13.88 20.34 -7.66
C ALA A 147 13.92 19.69 -6.27
N LYS A 148 13.72 20.48 -5.20
CA LYS A 148 13.65 19.99 -3.81
C LYS A 148 12.22 19.66 -3.38
N GLY A 149 11.23 19.96 -4.24
CA GLY A 149 9.81 19.72 -4.01
C GLY A 149 9.10 20.87 -3.30
N CYS A 150 9.72 22.05 -3.21
CA CYS A 150 9.17 23.24 -2.57
C CYS A 150 8.44 24.13 -3.56
N ASP A 151 7.32 24.71 -3.15
CA ASP A 151 6.54 25.59 -4.01
C ASP A 151 7.38 26.81 -4.44
N THR A 152 7.18 27.31 -5.65
CA THR A 152 7.86 28.48 -6.25
C THR A 152 6.80 29.53 -6.61
N CYS A 153 7.11 30.83 -6.66
CA CYS A 153 6.14 31.92 -6.99
C CYS A 153 5.52 31.88 -8.40
N GLU A 154 5.56 30.73 -9.05
CA GLU A 154 4.98 30.46 -10.37
C GLU A 154 3.71 29.61 -10.23
N CYS A 155 2.65 29.98 -10.94
CA CYS A 155 1.40 29.23 -10.95
C CYS A 155 1.51 28.00 -11.84
N LYS A 156 0.93 26.88 -11.40
CA LYS A 156 0.68 25.76 -12.30
C LYS A 156 -0.26 26.23 -13.42
N PRO A 157 -0.01 25.79 -14.68
CA PRO A 157 -0.91 26.09 -15.77
C PRO A 157 -2.31 25.55 -15.46
N THR A 158 -3.32 26.25 -15.95
CA THR A 158 -4.70 25.78 -15.88
C THR A 158 -4.82 24.44 -16.57
N PRO A 159 -5.38 23.40 -15.91
CA PRO A 159 -5.63 22.14 -16.59
C PRO A 159 -6.53 22.40 -17.81
N PRO A 160 -6.24 21.76 -18.94
CA PRO A 160 -7.04 21.92 -20.15
C PRO A 160 -8.48 21.46 -19.88
N ILE A 161 -9.45 22.25 -20.36
CA ILE A 161 -10.85 21.86 -20.31
C ILE A 161 -11.06 20.80 -21.40
N CYS A 162 -11.28 19.55 -21.00
CA CYS A 162 -11.50 18.45 -21.93
C CYS A 162 -13.00 18.19 -22.16
N PRO A 163 -13.41 17.89 -23.40
CA PRO A 163 -14.78 17.48 -23.69
C PRO A 163 -15.10 16.12 -23.06
N PRO A 164 -16.39 15.77 -22.89
CA PRO A 164 -16.78 14.45 -22.41
C PRO A 164 -16.27 13.37 -23.36
N LEU A 165 -15.70 12.31 -22.78
CA LEU A 165 -15.20 11.16 -23.51
C LEU A 165 -16.35 10.21 -23.85
N CYS A 166 -16.34 9.61 -25.05
CA CYS A 166 -17.31 8.58 -25.44
C CYS A 166 -17.19 7.32 -24.59
N GLU A 167 -18.27 6.54 -24.55
CA GLU A 167 -18.42 5.35 -23.71
C GLU A 167 -17.76 4.07 -24.27
N MET A 168 -16.95 4.17 -25.32
CA MET A 168 -16.32 2.98 -25.90
C MET A 168 -15.14 2.47 -25.04
N HIS A 169 -14.92 1.16 -25.03
CA HIS A 169 -13.77 0.59 -24.32
C HIS A 169 -12.56 0.46 -25.25
N CYS A 170 -11.46 1.16 -24.91
CA CYS A 170 -10.17 1.02 -25.60
C CYS A 170 -9.18 0.27 -24.70
N PRO A 171 -8.74 -0.96 -25.03
CA PRO A 171 -7.89 -1.77 -24.16
C PRO A 171 -6.51 -1.15 -23.88
N ASN A 172 -6.00 -0.33 -24.80
CA ASN A 172 -4.73 0.39 -24.66
C ASN A 172 -4.92 1.88 -24.32
N GLY A 173 -6.13 2.30 -23.97
CA GLY A 173 -6.51 3.69 -23.72
C GLY A 173 -6.78 4.51 -24.99
N PHE A 174 -7.15 5.77 -24.78
CA PHE A 174 -7.52 6.72 -25.83
C PHE A 174 -6.32 7.55 -26.30
N VAL A 175 -6.36 7.99 -27.57
CA VAL A 175 -5.44 8.97 -28.13
C VAL A 175 -5.68 10.33 -27.45
N GLN A 176 -4.63 11.12 -27.26
CA GLN A 176 -4.73 12.50 -26.76
C GLN A 176 -4.53 13.50 -27.90
N ASP A 177 -5.21 14.64 -27.81
CA ASP A 177 -4.97 15.79 -28.68
C ASP A 177 -3.72 16.59 -28.25
N SER A 178 -3.42 17.71 -28.93
CA SER A 178 -2.30 18.60 -28.62
C SER A 178 -2.41 19.27 -27.25
N ASN A 179 -3.61 19.33 -26.68
CA ASN A 179 -3.88 19.90 -25.36
C ASN A 179 -3.84 18.83 -24.26
N GLY A 180 -3.60 17.55 -24.60
CA GLY A 180 -3.57 16.44 -23.65
C GLY A 180 -4.94 15.85 -23.32
N CYS A 181 -6.00 16.28 -24.00
CA CYS A 181 -7.34 15.75 -23.80
C CYS A 181 -7.55 14.45 -24.57
N GLN A 182 -8.19 13.47 -23.93
CA GLN A 182 -8.51 12.20 -24.58
C GLN A 182 -9.60 12.43 -25.63
N ILE A 183 -9.37 11.89 -26.82
CA ILE A 183 -10.33 11.93 -27.93
C ILE A 183 -10.91 10.54 -28.16
N CYS A 184 -12.07 10.47 -28.82
CA CYS A 184 -12.78 9.24 -29.17
C CYS A 184 -12.09 8.42 -30.28
N LYS A 185 -10.86 8.01 -30.00
CA LYS A 185 -10.02 7.20 -30.87
C LYS A 185 -9.13 6.34 -29.99
N CYS A 186 -9.17 5.02 -30.16
CA CYS A 186 -8.29 4.13 -29.42
C CYS A 186 -6.84 4.28 -29.86
N LYS A 187 -5.91 4.16 -28.92
CA LYS A 187 -4.49 4.00 -29.23
C LYS A 187 -4.29 2.73 -30.08
N PRO A 188 -3.36 2.75 -31.04
CA PRO A 188 -3.07 1.57 -31.85
C PRO A 188 -2.67 0.41 -30.95
N PHE A 189 -3.09 -0.80 -31.32
CA PHE A 189 -2.68 -2.01 -30.63
C PHE A 189 -1.18 -2.17 -30.78
N LYS A 190 -0.46 -2.08 -29.66
CA LYS A 190 0.96 -2.44 -29.61
C LYS A 190 1.04 -3.83 -28.98
N PRO A 191 1.37 -4.88 -29.77
CA PRO A 191 1.49 -6.23 -29.23
C PRO A 191 2.55 -6.24 -28.12
N ILE A 192 2.22 -6.83 -26.99
CA ILE A 192 3.21 -7.12 -25.94
C ILE A 192 4.04 -8.28 -26.46
N CYS A 193 5.25 -7.99 -26.90
CA CYS A 193 6.14 -9.02 -27.44
C CYS A 193 6.97 -9.67 -26.33
N PRO A 194 7.17 -11.00 -26.38
CA PRO A 194 8.09 -11.67 -25.49
C PRO A 194 9.54 -11.22 -25.72
N PRO A 195 10.44 -11.42 -24.75
CA PRO A 195 11.87 -11.15 -24.95
C PRO A 195 12.40 -11.97 -26.13
N VAL A 196 13.14 -11.30 -27.01
CA VAL A 196 13.83 -11.93 -28.15
C VAL A 196 15.20 -12.41 -27.69
N CYS A 197 15.69 -13.50 -28.28
CA CYS A 197 17.05 -13.98 -28.06
C CYS A 197 18.12 -12.93 -28.43
N GLN A 198 19.31 -13.02 -27.82
CA GLN A 198 20.42 -12.09 -28.05
C GLN A 198 21.21 -12.41 -29.34
N ILE A 199 20.53 -12.43 -30.49
CA ILE A 199 21.19 -12.54 -31.79
C ILE A 199 21.28 -11.16 -32.46
N TYR A 200 22.41 -10.87 -33.09
CA TYR A 200 22.55 -9.69 -33.93
C TYR A 200 22.17 -10.04 -35.37
N CYS A 201 21.04 -9.50 -35.85
CA CYS A 201 20.60 -9.66 -37.23
C CYS A 201 20.83 -8.35 -38.01
N PRO A 202 21.78 -8.30 -38.97
CA PRO A 202 22.12 -7.06 -39.69
C PRO A 202 20.95 -6.49 -40.51
N HIS A 203 20.01 -7.34 -40.92
CA HIS A 203 18.79 -6.95 -41.66
C HIS A 203 17.50 -7.02 -40.81
N GLY A 204 17.65 -7.18 -39.50
CA GLY A 204 16.54 -7.32 -38.54
C GLY A 204 15.97 -8.73 -38.42
N ASN A 205 15.07 -8.90 -37.45
CA ASN A 205 14.39 -10.18 -37.16
C ASN A 205 13.15 -10.37 -38.05
N VAL A 206 12.81 -11.62 -38.34
CA VAL A 206 11.53 -12.03 -38.90
C VAL A 206 10.45 -11.76 -37.84
N LEU A 207 9.29 -11.23 -38.26
CA LEU A 207 8.16 -10.98 -37.37
C LEU A 207 7.19 -12.17 -37.40
N ASP A 208 6.57 -12.47 -36.27
CA ASP A 208 5.46 -13.44 -36.20
C ASP A 208 4.12 -12.83 -36.70
N SER A 209 3.04 -13.60 -36.62
CA SER A 209 1.69 -13.17 -37.02
C SER A 209 1.15 -11.99 -36.21
N ASN A 210 1.69 -11.74 -35.02
CA ASN A 210 1.32 -10.63 -34.15
C ASN A 210 2.24 -9.42 -34.35
N GLY A 211 3.22 -9.49 -35.26
CA GLY A 211 4.19 -8.44 -35.51
C GLY A 211 5.34 -8.41 -34.50
N CYS A 212 5.53 -9.46 -33.72
CA CYS A 212 6.61 -9.56 -32.74
C CYS A 212 7.89 -10.15 -33.34
N PRO A 213 9.07 -9.59 -33.00
CA PRO A 213 10.35 -10.11 -33.47
C PRO A 213 10.61 -11.54 -32.96
N THR A 214 10.97 -12.42 -33.88
CA THR A 214 11.34 -13.82 -33.60
C THR A 214 12.86 -13.97 -33.51
N CYS A 215 13.32 -15.13 -33.04
CA CYS A 215 14.75 -15.48 -32.99
C CYS A 215 15.32 -15.90 -34.36
N VAL A 216 14.82 -15.33 -35.45
CA VAL A 216 15.20 -15.70 -36.81
C VAL A 216 15.56 -14.45 -37.58
N CYS A 217 16.77 -14.38 -38.14
CA CYS A 217 17.19 -13.24 -38.94
C CYS A 217 16.49 -13.24 -40.31
N LYS A 218 16.13 -12.05 -40.78
CA LYS A 218 15.75 -11.85 -42.19
C LYS A 218 16.94 -12.23 -43.07
N LYS A 219 16.66 -12.91 -44.17
CA LYS A 219 17.67 -13.20 -45.20
C LYS A 219 18.21 -11.87 -45.75
N PRO A 220 19.50 -11.81 -46.13
CA PRO A 220 20.04 -10.63 -46.77
C PRO A 220 19.22 -10.30 -48.04
N PRO A 221 18.99 -9.01 -48.32
CA PRO A 221 18.34 -8.59 -49.55
C PRO A 221 19.15 -9.11 -50.74
N MET A 222 18.46 -9.64 -51.76
CA MET A 222 19.12 -10.00 -53.01
C MET A 222 19.48 -8.71 -53.74
N CYS A 223 20.74 -8.29 -53.64
CA CYS A 223 21.22 -7.10 -54.33
C CYS A 223 21.67 -7.44 -55.75
N PRO A 224 21.23 -6.68 -56.77
CA PRO A 224 21.76 -6.85 -58.11
C PRO A 224 23.27 -6.51 -58.12
N PRO A 225 24.07 -7.19 -58.97
CA PRO A 225 25.47 -6.85 -59.12
C PRO A 225 25.57 -5.44 -59.69
N ILE A 226 26.26 -4.55 -58.96
CA ILE A 226 26.65 -3.25 -59.46
C ILE A 226 28.04 -3.37 -60.07
N ILE A 227 28.17 -2.89 -61.31
CA ILE A 227 29.45 -2.76 -61.98
C ILE A 227 29.95 -1.34 -61.75
N CYS A 228 31.06 -1.22 -61.04
CA CYS A 228 31.70 0.07 -60.83
C CYS A 228 32.95 0.18 -61.67
N PRO A 229 33.18 1.33 -62.32
CA PRO A 229 34.51 1.63 -62.85
C PRO A 229 35.52 1.61 -61.70
N ALA A 230 36.80 1.35 -62.03
CA ALA A 230 37.89 1.39 -61.07
C ALA A 230 38.15 2.84 -60.62
N VAL A 231 37.30 3.33 -59.71
CA VAL A 231 37.36 4.68 -59.16
C VAL A 231 38.04 4.61 -57.80
N ILE A 232 39.08 5.43 -57.63
CA ILE A 232 39.78 5.59 -56.36
C ILE A 232 39.17 6.80 -55.63
N CYS A 233 38.57 6.56 -54.47
CA CYS A 233 38.02 7.62 -53.62
C CYS A 233 39.00 7.95 -52.48
N PRO A 234 39.69 9.10 -52.49
CA PRO A 234 40.67 9.46 -51.45
C PRO A 234 40.04 9.64 -50.05
N HIS A 235 38.73 9.88 -49.97
CA HIS A 235 37.97 10.04 -48.72
C HIS A 235 36.94 8.92 -48.50
N GLY A 236 37.10 7.79 -49.19
CA GLY A 236 36.21 6.65 -49.13
C GLY A 236 34.96 6.77 -50.01
N PHE A 237 34.22 5.67 -50.08
CA PHE A 237 32.96 5.57 -50.85
C PHE A 237 31.78 6.12 -50.06
N GLU A 238 30.77 6.61 -50.78
CA GLU A 238 29.46 6.94 -50.21
C GLU A 238 28.66 5.67 -49.92
N ASN A 239 27.86 5.69 -48.85
CA ASN A 239 26.97 4.59 -48.46
C ASN A 239 25.55 4.87 -49.00
N ASN A 240 25.43 4.99 -50.32
CA ASN A 240 24.13 5.18 -50.96
C ASN A 240 23.47 3.80 -51.16
N THR A 241 22.39 3.58 -50.42
CA THR A 241 21.61 2.34 -50.47
C THR A 241 20.15 2.59 -50.85
N ASP A 242 19.52 1.62 -51.51
CA ASP A 242 18.07 1.62 -51.71
C ASP A 242 17.31 1.35 -50.39
N LYS A 243 15.97 1.33 -50.47
CA LYS A 243 15.08 0.99 -49.34
C LYS A 243 15.31 -0.40 -48.74
N ASN A 244 16.01 -1.29 -49.44
CA ASN A 244 16.33 -2.64 -49.00
C ASN A 244 17.76 -2.75 -48.44
N GLY A 245 18.56 -1.68 -48.49
CA GLY A 245 19.95 -1.69 -48.05
C GLY A 245 20.94 -2.14 -49.13
N CYS A 246 20.53 -2.25 -50.39
CA CYS A 246 21.42 -2.56 -51.50
C CYS A 246 22.13 -1.31 -51.99
N ARG A 247 23.45 -1.40 -52.16
CA ARG A 247 24.24 -0.31 -52.75
C ARG A 247 23.68 0.04 -54.13
N ILE A 248 23.46 1.33 -54.40
CA ILE A 248 22.89 1.80 -55.67
C ILE A 248 23.89 2.53 -56.57
N ASP A 249 25.02 2.98 -56.04
CA ASP A 249 26.08 3.63 -56.82
C ASP A 249 27.50 3.42 -56.25
N CYS A 250 28.50 3.94 -56.95
CA CYS A 250 29.89 4.01 -56.50
C CYS A 250 30.37 5.46 -56.31
N GLY A 251 29.54 6.28 -55.65
CA GLY A 251 29.91 7.66 -55.32
C GLY A 251 31.14 7.75 -54.41
N CYS A 252 31.97 8.78 -54.60
CA CYS A 252 33.04 9.15 -53.68
C CYS A 252 32.57 10.25 -52.75
N ARG A 253 32.89 10.15 -51.45
CA ARG A 253 32.53 11.16 -50.46
C ARG A 253 33.22 12.49 -50.80
N LYS A 254 32.43 13.55 -51.01
CA LYS A 254 32.96 14.91 -51.17
C LYS A 254 33.19 15.54 -49.79
N ILE A 255 34.37 16.12 -49.57
CA ILE A 255 34.58 17.02 -48.43
C ILE A 255 33.97 18.36 -48.83
N GLY A 256 32.85 18.73 -48.21
CA GLY A 256 32.36 20.10 -48.31
C GLY A 256 33.40 21.03 -47.69
N LEU A 257 33.88 22.01 -48.46
CA LEU A 257 34.39 23.22 -47.85
C LEU A 257 33.27 23.80 -46.97
N PRO A 258 33.57 24.25 -45.74
CA PRO A 258 32.56 24.92 -44.93
C PRO A 258 32.02 26.11 -45.72
N GLU A 259 30.70 26.15 -45.92
CA GLU A 259 30.02 27.31 -46.50
C GLU A 259 30.30 28.52 -45.60
N MET A 260 30.77 29.60 -46.24
CA MET A 260 31.06 30.91 -45.66
C MET A 260 29.80 31.78 -45.63
#